data_AF-A0A2P4P5L0-F1
#
_entry.id   AF-A0A2P4P5L0-F1
#
_cell.length_a   1.000
_cell.length_b   1.000
_cell.length_c   1.000
_cell.angle_alpha   90.00
_cell.angle_beta   90.00
_cell.angle_gamma   90.00
#
_symmetry.space_group_name_H-M   'P 1'
#
loop_
_entity.id
_entity.type
_entity.pdbx_description
1 polymer ?
#
loop_
_entity_poly.entity_id
_entity_poly.type
_entity_poly.pdbx_seq_one_letter_code
_entity_poly.pdbx_strand_id
1 'polypeptide(L)'
;MQIIEKRNAQLSNHEVLALLRELDEKQKEQVRINPQIKFAENLKTIQFEVIQNLTSLQSPARTQTPEQIESVLFELKKYNLTKSEKLQIINLRPQSIAELELIIEDCEDRFSTETLREMIYMIGVNLPIPGKVVRRLESGNEPTEEDEVLTFIHYETDPKKKNILSENVH
;
A
#
# COMPACT_ATOMS: atom_id res chain seq x y z
N MET A 1 -13.17 -19.43 -29.30
CA MET A 1 -13.17 -18.28 -28.36
C MET A 1 -12.49 -17.12 -29.07
N GLN A 2 -13.10 -15.93 -29.10
CA GLN A 2 -12.52 -14.73 -29.69
C GLN A 2 -12.44 -13.63 -28.63
N ILE A 3 -11.39 -12.82 -28.67
CA ILE A 3 -11.17 -11.73 -27.72
C ILE A 3 -11.97 -10.52 -28.21
N ILE A 4 -12.99 -10.12 -27.44
CA ILE A 4 -13.80 -8.92 -27.75
C ILE A 4 -13.03 -7.66 -27.37
N GLU A 5 -12.48 -7.65 -26.15
CA GLU A 5 -11.70 -6.53 -25.62
C GLU A 5 -10.40 -7.05 -25.00
N LYS A 6 -9.26 -6.49 -25.43
CA LYS A 6 -7.94 -6.91 -24.94
C LYS A 6 -7.67 -6.46 -23.49
N ARG A 7 -8.23 -5.32 -23.09
CA ARG A 7 -8.03 -4.69 -21.77
C ARG A 7 -9.35 -4.09 -21.31
N ASN A 8 -10.19 -4.91 -20.70
CA ASN A 8 -11.51 -4.49 -20.22
C ASN A 8 -11.39 -3.65 -18.92
N ALA A 9 -10.54 -4.11 -17.98
CA ALA A 9 -10.35 -3.44 -16.71
C ALA A 9 -8.89 -3.49 -16.24
N GLN A 10 -8.52 -2.58 -15.34
CA GLN A 10 -7.30 -2.66 -14.55
C GLN A 10 -7.69 -3.11 -13.14
N LEU A 11 -7.01 -4.13 -12.62
CA LEU A 11 -7.26 -4.70 -11.30
C LEU A 11 -6.05 -4.46 -10.40
N SER A 12 -6.30 -4.08 -9.16
CA SER A 12 -5.29 -3.96 -8.11
C SER A 12 -4.85 -5.33 -7.61
N ASN A 13 -3.64 -5.38 -7.06
CA ASN A 13 -3.10 -6.58 -6.42
C ASN A 13 -4.02 -7.06 -5.29
N HIS A 14 -4.67 -6.13 -4.58
CA HIS A 14 -5.65 -6.44 -3.55
C HIS A 14 -6.89 -7.15 -4.12
N GLU A 15 -7.50 -6.62 -5.19
CA GLU A 15 -8.67 -7.23 -5.85
C GLU A 15 -8.35 -8.62 -6.41
N VAL A 16 -7.18 -8.77 -7.05
CA VAL A 16 -6.71 -10.07 -7.55
C VAL A 16 -6.54 -11.06 -6.40
N LEU A 17 -5.93 -10.64 -5.29
CA LEU A 17 -5.76 -11.49 -4.11
C LEU A 17 -7.10 -11.90 -3.50
N ALA A 18 -8.04 -10.96 -3.35
CA ALA A 18 -9.37 -11.21 -2.82
C ALA A 18 -10.13 -12.23 -3.69
N LEU A 19 -10.12 -12.03 -5.02
CA LEU A 19 -10.75 -12.94 -5.98
C LEU A 19 -10.15 -14.35 -5.91
N LEU A 20 -8.82 -14.45 -5.88
CA LEU A 20 -8.15 -15.76 -5.83
C LEU A 20 -8.45 -16.52 -4.55
N ARG A 21 -8.55 -15.83 -3.41
CA ARG A 21 -8.96 -16.44 -2.13
C ARG A 21 -10.40 -16.94 -2.18
N GLU A 22 -11.32 -16.14 -2.71
CA GLU A 22 -12.72 -16.54 -2.89
C GLU A 22 -12.85 -17.79 -3.79
N LEU A 23 -12.07 -17.84 -4.88
CA LEU A 23 -12.05 -18.99 -5.77
C LEU A 23 -11.48 -20.24 -5.09
N ASP A 24 -10.40 -20.12 -4.32
CA ASP A 24 -9.80 -21.23 -3.57
C ASP A 24 -10.77 -21.79 -2.51
N GLU A 25 -11.50 -20.92 -1.79
CA GLU A 25 -12.54 -21.33 -0.84
C GLU A 25 -13.70 -22.06 -1.53
N LYS A 26 -14.19 -21.54 -2.66
CA LYS A 26 -15.23 -22.21 -3.46
C LYS A 26 -14.79 -23.58 -3.96
N GLN A 27 -13.54 -23.71 -4.41
CA GLN A 27 -12.99 -24.98 -4.85
C GLN A 27 -12.90 -25.99 -3.70
N LYS A 28 -12.45 -25.57 -2.51
CA LYS A 28 -12.42 -26.40 -1.30
C LYS A 28 -13.82 -26.88 -0.92
N GLU A 29 -14.82 -26.02 -1.00
CA GLU A 29 -16.21 -26.38 -0.72
C GLU A 29 -16.75 -27.40 -1.74
N GLN A 30 -16.47 -27.21 -3.03
CA GLN A 30 -16.85 -28.18 -4.05
C GLN A 30 -16.22 -29.57 -3.83
N VAL A 31 -14.97 -29.62 -3.38
CA VAL A 31 -14.29 -30.89 -3.04
C VAL A 31 -14.90 -31.55 -1.80
N ARG A 32 -15.36 -30.76 -0.81
CA ARG A 32 -16.08 -31.28 0.35
C ARG A 32 -17.41 -31.92 -0.04
N ILE A 33 -18.15 -31.29 -0.95
CA ILE A 33 -19.45 -31.77 -1.45
C ILE A 33 -19.25 -32.99 -2.37
N ASN A 34 -18.26 -32.95 -3.25
CA ASN A 34 -17.95 -34.04 -4.19
C ASN A 34 -16.43 -34.33 -4.21
N PRO A 35 -15.96 -35.33 -3.45
CA PRO A 35 -14.53 -35.67 -3.37
C PRO A 35 -13.89 -36.13 -4.68
N GLN A 36 -14.69 -36.49 -5.69
CA GLN A 36 -14.20 -36.91 -7.00
C GLN A 36 -13.94 -35.72 -7.95
N ILE A 37 -14.34 -34.50 -7.58
CA ILE A 37 -14.11 -33.33 -8.43
C ILE A 37 -12.61 -33.02 -8.50
N LYS A 38 -12.12 -32.81 -9.72
CA LYS A 38 -10.72 -32.46 -9.97
C LYS A 38 -10.66 -31.13 -10.71
N PHE A 39 -9.82 -30.23 -10.21
CA PHE A 39 -9.44 -29.01 -10.93
C PHE A 39 -8.11 -29.24 -11.64
N ALA A 40 -7.93 -28.54 -12.76
CA ALA A 40 -6.72 -28.65 -13.56
C ALA A 40 -5.48 -28.27 -12.73
N GLU A 41 -4.41 -29.06 -12.84
CA GLU A 41 -3.20 -28.90 -12.02
C GLU A 41 -2.51 -27.57 -12.28
N ASN A 42 -2.41 -27.17 -13.55
CA ASN A 42 -1.86 -25.87 -13.96
C ASN A 42 -2.61 -24.69 -13.33
N LEU A 43 -3.95 -24.77 -13.20
CA LEU A 43 -4.73 -23.74 -12.53
C LEU A 43 -4.36 -23.66 -11.05
N LYS A 44 -4.28 -24.80 -10.36
CA LYS A 44 -3.91 -24.84 -8.94
C LYS A 44 -2.52 -24.26 -8.70
N THR A 45 -1.55 -24.58 -9.56
CA THR A 45 -0.19 -24.05 -9.48
C THR A 45 -0.17 -22.54 -9.62
N ILE A 46 -0.81 -21.99 -10.67
CA ILE A 46 -0.87 -20.54 -10.88
C ILE A 46 -1.57 -19.85 -9.71
N GLN A 47 -2.71 -20.38 -9.24
CA GLN A 47 -3.42 -19.81 -8.09
C GLN A 47 -2.54 -19.78 -6.85
N PHE A 48 -1.86 -20.90 -6.54
CA PHE A 48 -0.96 -20.99 -5.40
C PHE A 48 0.19 -19.99 -5.50
N GLU A 49 0.92 -19.98 -6.62
CA GLU A 49 2.08 -19.09 -6.82
C GLU A 49 1.70 -17.61 -6.74
N VAL A 50 0.58 -17.22 -7.36
CA VAL A 50 0.11 -15.83 -7.33
C VAL A 50 -0.34 -15.43 -5.92
N ILE A 51 -1.09 -16.28 -5.21
CA ILE A 51 -1.49 -16.01 -3.81
C ILE A 51 -0.24 -15.88 -2.92
N GLN A 52 0.75 -16.75 -3.08
CA GLN A 52 2.00 -16.69 -2.32
C GLN A 52 2.76 -15.40 -2.60
N ASN A 53 2.90 -15.00 -3.87
CA ASN A 53 3.54 -13.75 -4.25
C ASN A 53 2.84 -12.53 -3.64
N LEU A 54 1.52 -12.45 -3.80
CA LEU A 54 0.70 -11.32 -3.31
C LEU A 54 0.55 -11.30 -1.78
N THR A 55 0.81 -12.41 -1.09
CA THR A 55 0.81 -12.53 0.38
C THR A 55 2.24 -12.46 0.97
N SER A 56 3.26 -12.22 0.14
CA SER A 56 4.64 -12.05 0.61
C SER A 56 4.76 -10.87 1.59
N LEU A 57 5.80 -10.89 2.44
CA LEU A 57 6.03 -9.82 3.43
C LEU A 57 6.21 -8.43 2.79
N GLN A 58 6.70 -8.39 1.55
CA GLN A 58 6.96 -7.16 0.80
C GLN A 58 5.70 -6.63 0.09
N SER A 59 4.70 -7.48 -0.15
CA SER A 59 3.49 -7.09 -0.88
C SER A 59 2.54 -6.24 -0.02
N PRO A 60 2.19 -5.02 -0.45
CA PRO A 60 1.18 -4.19 0.21
C PRO A 60 -0.21 -4.82 0.27
N ALA A 61 -0.57 -5.60 -0.76
CA ALA A 61 -1.90 -6.22 -0.88
C ALA A 61 -2.24 -7.15 0.29
N ARG A 62 -1.23 -7.68 0.99
CA ARG A 62 -1.40 -8.52 2.18
C ARG A 62 -2.10 -7.79 3.34
N THR A 63 -1.80 -6.50 3.54
CA THR A 63 -2.20 -5.76 4.73
C THR A 63 -3.26 -4.69 4.45
N GLN A 64 -3.51 -4.40 3.18
CA GLN A 64 -4.50 -3.42 2.76
C GLN A 64 -5.93 -3.93 2.96
N THR A 65 -6.84 -3.01 3.27
CA THR A 65 -8.28 -3.26 3.30
C THR A 65 -9.00 -2.45 2.20
N PRO A 66 -10.21 -2.86 1.78
CA PRO A 66 -11.00 -2.11 0.80
C PRO A 66 -11.25 -0.66 1.22
N GLU A 67 -11.53 -0.42 2.51
CA GLU A 67 -11.84 0.90 3.05
C GLU A 67 -10.61 1.83 3.00
N GLN A 68 -9.42 1.28 3.27
CA GLN A 68 -8.16 2.01 3.14
C GLN A 68 -7.90 2.41 1.69
N ILE A 69 -8.11 1.48 0.74
CA ILE A 69 -7.92 1.74 -0.69
C ILE A 69 -8.90 2.81 -1.17
N GLU A 70 -10.17 2.75 -0.76
CA GLU A 70 -11.17 3.76 -1.11
C GLU A 70 -10.81 5.14 -0.56
N SER A 71 -10.38 5.22 0.71
CA SER A 71 -9.91 6.45 1.34
C SER A 71 -8.75 7.10 0.57
N VAL A 72 -7.73 6.30 0.22
CA VAL A 72 -6.60 6.79 -0.59
C VAL A 72 -7.07 7.26 -1.95
N LEU A 73 -7.90 6.48 -2.64
CA LEU A 73 -8.41 6.85 -3.96
C LEU A 73 -9.21 8.14 -3.93
N PHE A 74 -9.96 8.39 -2.85
CA PHE A 74 -10.68 9.63 -2.63
C PHE A 74 -9.72 10.81 -2.46
N GLU A 75 -8.72 10.68 -1.58
CA GLU A 75 -7.70 11.70 -1.36
C GLU A 75 -6.86 11.98 -2.62
N LEU A 76 -6.54 10.94 -3.41
CA LEU A 76 -5.79 11.08 -4.66
C LEU A 76 -6.59 11.77 -5.78
N LYS A 77 -7.89 12.08 -5.59
CA LYS A 77 -8.67 12.86 -6.57
C LYS A 77 -8.21 14.31 -6.67
N LYS A 78 -7.63 14.87 -5.60
CA LYS A 78 -7.13 16.26 -5.60
C LYS A 78 -5.88 16.44 -6.45
N TYR A 79 -5.18 15.34 -6.73
CA TYR A 79 -3.98 15.33 -7.57
C TYR A 79 -4.34 14.89 -8.99
N ASN A 80 -3.73 15.54 -9.99
CA ASN A 80 -3.92 15.20 -11.39
C ASN A 80 -3.12 13.95 -11.78
N LEU A 81 -3.47 12.80 -11.19
CA LEU A 81 -2.85 11.49 -11.43
C LEU A 81 -3.70 10.65 -12.40
N THR A 82 -3.03 9.92 -13.29
CA THR A 82 -3.67 8.98 -14.20
C THR A 82 -4.22 7.76 -13.44
N LYS A 83 -5.12 6.99 -14.08
CA LYS A 83 -5.64 5.76 -13.48
C LYS A 83 -4.53 4.74 -13.19
N SER A 84 -3.55 4.63 -14.09
CA SER A 84 -2.41 3.73 -13.93
C SER A 84 -1.50 4.16 -12.78
N GLU A 85 -1.24 5.45 -12.60
CA GLU A 85 -0.44 5.96 -11.48
C GLU A 85 -1.12 5.68 -10.13
N LYS A 86 -2.43 5.95 -10.03
CA LYS A 86 -3.21 5.63 -8.82
C LYS A 86 -3.16 4.14 -8.49
N LEU A 87 -3.28 3.30 -9.52
CA LEU A 87 -3.18 1.85 -9.38
C LEU A 87 -1.79 1.41 -8.90
N GLN A 88 -0.73 1.98 -9.46
CA GLN A 88 0.65 1.69 -9.03
C GLN A 88 0.91 2.15 -7.60
N ILE A 89 0.43 3.33 -7.20
CA ILE A 89 0.51 3.82 -5.81
C ILE A 89 -0.13 2.82 -4.85
N ILE A 90 -1.30 2.28 -5.18
CA ILE A 90 -1.98 1.27 -4.34
C ILE A 90 -1.16 -0.03 -4.30
N ASN A 91 -0.68 -0.50 -5.45
CA ASN A 91 0.01 -1.78 -5.55
C ASN A 91 1.40 -1.79 -4.91
N LEU A 92 2.10 -0.65 -4.95
CA LEU A 92 3.48 -0.51 -4.48
C LEU A 92 3.58 0.14 -3.10
N ARG A 93 2.60 0.99 -2.73
CA ARG A 93 2.56 1.74 -1.47
C ARG A 93 3.89 2.49 -1.22
N PRO A 94 4.16 3.56 -2.00
CA PRO A 94 5.45 4.24 -1.96
C PRO A 94 5.72 4.87 -0.58
N GLN A 95 6.96 4.75 -0.12
CA GLN A 95 7.40 5.26 1.19
C GLN A 95 8.23 6.53 1.11
N SER A 96 8.75 6.85 -0.08
CA SER A 96 9.68 7.95 -0.30
C SER A 96 9.32 8.76 -1.55
N ILE A 97 9.79 10.01 -1.62
CA ILE A 97 9.59 10.86 -2.80
C ILE A 97 10.21 10.21 -4.04
N ALA A 98 11.40 9.62 -3.91
CA ALA A 98 12.08 8.91 -4.99
C ALA A 98 11.21 7.76 -5.56
N GLU A 99 10.51 7.02 -4.72
CA GLU A 99 9.57 5.99 -5.19
C GLU A 99 8.36 6.59 -5.93
N LEU A 100 7.85 7.74 -5.49
CA LEU A 100 6.78 8.43 -6.22
C LEU A 100 7.26 8.96 -7.58
N GLU A 101 8.48 9.50 -7.66
CA GLU A 101 9.09 9.96 -8.91
C GLU A 101 9.29 8.82 -9.91
N LEU A 102 9.51 7.59 -9.44
CA LEU A 102 9.55 6.39 -10.30
C LEU A 102 8.18 5.93 -10.78
N ILE A 103 7.09 6.31 -10.09
CA ILE A 103 5.71 5.93 -10.43
C ILE A 103 5.05 6.96 -11.34
N ILE A 104 5.31 8.25 -11.10
CA ILE A 104 4.66 9.38 -11.77
C ILE A 104 5.53 9.84 -12.94
N GLU A 105 4.98 9.81 -14.15
CA GLU A 105 5.67 10.33 -15.34
C GLU A 105 5.77 11.86 -15.28
N ASP A 106 6.93 12.41 -15.67
CA ASP A 106 7.24 13.85 -15.64
C ASP A 106 6.91 14.49 -14.28
N CYS A 107 7.27 13.80 -13.19
CA CYS A 107 6.90 14.16 -11.81
C CYS A 107 7.31 15.59 -11.44
N GLU A 108 8.54 15.98 -11.77
CA GLU A 108 9.12 17.31 -11.45
C GLU A 108 8.36 18.47 -12.13
N ASP A 109 7.82 18.24 -13.33
CA ASP A 109 7.05 19.25 -14.06
C ASP A 109 5.60 19.36 -13.55
N ARG A 110 5.06 18.30 -12.95
CA ARG A 110 3.65 18.20 -12.53
C ARG A 110 3.42 18.55 -11.08
N PHE A 111 4.37 18.28 -10.19
CA PHE A 111 4.19 18.41 -8.75
C PHE A 111 5.40 19.04 -8.08
N SER A 112 5.13 19.97 -7.16
CA SER A 112 6.18 20.50 -6.30
C SER A 112 6.62 19.45 -5.28
N THR A 113 7.86 19.54 -4.80
CA THR A 113 8.38 18.66 -3.75
C THR A 113 7.50 18.67 -2.49
N GLU A 114 6.88 19.80 -2.16
CA GLU A 114 5.98 19.89 -1.01
C GLU A 114 4.69 19.11 -1.23
N THR A 115 4.11 19.17 -2.42
CA THR A 115 2.96 18.35 -2.80
C THR A 115 3.29 16.86 -2.72
N LEU A 116 4.48 16.45 -3.16
CA LEU A 116 4.94 15.06 -3.07
C LEU A 116 5.10 14.59 -1.62
N ARG A 117 5.60 15.45 -0.72
CA ARG A 117 5.64 15.16 0.72
C ARG A 117 4.25 14.95 1.30
N GLU A 118 3.29 15.81 0.94
CA GLU A 118 1.90 15.64 1.35
C GLU A 118 1.29 14.33 0.84
N MET A 119 1.58 13.94 -0.41
CA MET A 119 1.14 12.67 -0.97
C MET A 119 1.70 11.49 -0.17
N ILE A 120 3.01 11.45 0.11
CA ILE A 120 3.63 10.39 0.91
C ILE A 120 3.00 10.31 2.30
N TYR A 121 2.82 11.45 2.95
CA TYR A 121 2.20 11.51 4.27
C TYR A 121 0.77 10.94 4.22
N MET A 122 -0.04 11.36 3.26
CA MET A 122 -1.41 10.89 3.08
C MET A 122 -1.46 9.38 2.82
N ILE A 123 -0.60 8.88 1.93
CA ILE A 123 -0.48 7.45 1.61
C ILE A 123 -0.11 6.67 2.86
N GLY A 124 0.85 7.15 3.65
CA GLY A 124 1.28 6.49 4.88
C GLY A 124 0.20 6.44 5.97
N VAL A 125 -0.62 7.49 6.09
CA VAL A 125 -1.73 7.54 7.06
C VAL A 125 -2.86 6.60 6.64
N ASN A 126 -3.20 6.58 5.34
CA ASN A 126 -4.34 5.81 4.84
C ASN A 126 -4.00 4.35 4.51
N LEU A 127 -2.73 4.03 4.20
CA LEU A 127 -2.22 2.66 3.99
C LEU A 127 -1.14 2.33 5.03
N PRO A 128 -1.51 2.18 6.31
CA PRO A 128 -0.55 1.90 7.35
C PRO A 128 0.17 0.56 7.11
N ILE A 129 1.48 0.55 7.39
CA ILE A 129 2.26 -0.68 7.42
C ILE A 129 2.27 -1.18 8.86
N PRO A 130 1.89 -2.44 9.13
CA PRO A 130 1.97 -3.00 10.47
C PRO A 130 3.38 -2.87 11.05
N GLY A 131 3.50 -2.28 12.24
CA GLY A 131 4.79 -2.03 12.90
C GLY A 131 5.53 -0.75 12.48
N LYS A 132 4.92 0.07 11.62
CA LYS A 132 5.49 1.33 11.11
C LYS A 132 4.54 2.49 11.43
N VAL A 133 5.06 3.57 12.02
CA VAL A 133 4.26 4.76 12.39
C VAL A 133 4.66 5.93 11.49
N VAL A 134 3.66 6.64 10.96
CA VAL A 134 3.85 7.82 10.12
C VAL A 134 3.74 9.06 10.99
N ARG A 135 4.78 9.91 11.00
CA ARG A 135 4.81 11.20 11.72
C ARG A 135 5.07 12.33 10.75
N ARG A 136 4.44 13.49 11.00
CA ARG A 136 4.74 14.73 10.28
C ARG A 136 6.00 15.36 10.86
N LEU A 137 6.91 15.77 10.00
CA LEU A 137 8.12 16.49 10.42
C LEU A 137 7.74 17.91 10.81
N GLU A 138 7.87 18.28 12.08
CA GLU A 138 7.91 19.68 12.46
C GLU A 138 9.33 20.21 12.22
N SER A 139 9.41 21.35 11.55
CA SER A 139 10.65 22.00 11.13
C SER A 139 11.62 22.22 12.29
N GLY A 140 12.74 21.49 12.36
CA GLY A 140 13.79 21.86 13.31
C GLY A 140 15.00 20.97 13.58
N ASN A 141 15.10 19.69 13.20
CA ASN A 141 16.24 18.85 13.64
C ASN A 141 16.72 17.81 12.60
N GLU A 142 18.02 17.53 12.59
CA GLU A 142 18.77 16.68 11.64
C GLU A 142 18.76 15.17 12.01
N PRO A 143 18.89 14.23 11.04
CA PRO A 143 18.77 12.78 11.26
C PRO A 143 20.13 12.06 11.50
N THR A 144 20.12 10.89 12.15
CA THR A 144 21.32 10.07 12.45
C THR A 144 21.13 8.58 12.13
N GLU A 145 22.23 7.87 11.91
CA GLU A 145 22.39 6.58 11.21
C GLU A 145 21.60 5.34 11.75
N GLU A 146 20.82 5.44 12.83
CA GLU A 146 19.91 4.35 13.27
C GLU A 146 18.53 4.37 12.55
N ASP A 147 18.30 5.35 11.67
CA ASP A 147 17.05 5.65 10.93
C ASP A 147 16.73 4.73 9.71
N GLU A 148 17.47 3.64 9.47
CA GLU A 148 17.50 2.97 8.16
C GLU A 148 16.27 2.10 7.75
N VAL A 149 15.18 2.01 8.52
CA VAL A 149 13.94 1.33 8.04
C VAL A 149 12.65 2.12 8.29
N LEU A 150 12.72 3.43 8.10
CA LEU A 150 11.67 4.37 7.70
C LEU A 150 12.31 5.75 7.78
N THR A 151 12.59 6.40 6.66
CA THR A 151 12.84 7.85 6.72
C THR A 151 11.50 8.59 6.89
N PHE A 152 10.94 8.47 8.09
CA PHE A 152 10.20 9.55 8.74
C PHE A 152 11.01 9.85 10.02
N ILE A 153 11.57 11.06 10.12
CA ILE A 153 12.45 11.45 11.23
C ILE A 153 11.82 11.04 12.59
N HIS A 154 12.61 10.32 13.37
CA HIS A 154 12.35 9.71 14.68
C HIS A 154 12.29 10.71 15.85
N TYR A 155 11.77 10.25 17.01
CA TYR A 155 12.32 10.61 18.33
C TYR A 155 12.14 9.48 19.35
N GLU A 156 13.18 9.25 20.16
CA GLU A 156 13.30 8.31 21.27
C GLU A 156 12.30 8.55 22.40
N THR A 157 11.82 7.46 22.99
CA THR A 157 11.11 7.46 24.26
C THR A 157 12.11 7.33 25.41
N ASP A 158 12.66 8.43 25.91
CA ASP A 158 13.35 8.42 27.20
C ASP A 158 12.39 8.89 28.32
N PRO A 159 11.96 8.02 29.25
CA PRO A 159 10.86 8.28 30.19
C PRO A 159 11.09 9.39 31.24
N LYS A 160 12.19 10.16 31.19
CA LYS A 160 12.59 11.09 32.28
C LYS A 160 12.40 12.59 32.02
N LYS A 161 11.99 13.06 30.83
CA LYS A 161 11.75 14.50 30.57
C LYS A 161 10.28 14.93 30.56
N LYS A 162 9.40 14.17 31.22
CA LYS A 162 7.96 14.43 31.25
C LYS A 162 7.51 15.60 32.13
N ASN A 163 8.42 16.42 32.70
CA ASN A 163 8.06 17.23 33.88
C ASN A 163 8.43 18.72 33.88
N ILE A 164 8.58 19.40 32.73
CA ILE A 164 8.95 20.84 32.76
C ILE A 164 8.14 21.73 31.80
N LEU A 165 6.97 21.30 31.31
CA LEU A 165 6.17 22.15 30.41
C LEU A 165 4.69 22.30 30.83
N SER A 166 4.34 22.00 32.08
CA SER A 166 2.99 22.26 32.63
C SER A 166 2.94 23.29 33.75
N GLU A 167 4.02 24.02 34.03
CA GLU A 167 4.01 25.16 34.95
C GLU A 167 4.65 26.35 34.25
N ASN A 168 3.83 27.16 33.56
CA ASN A 168 3.97 28.61 33.38
C ASN A 168 3.12 29.11 32.21
N VAL A 169 1.79 29.00 32.32
CA VAL A 169 0.86 29.97 31.71
C VAL A 169 -0.34 30.11 32.65
N HIS A 170 -0.29 31.17 33.47
CA HIS A 170 -1.31 31.78 34.33
C HIS A 170 -2.04 30.93 35.37
#